data_AF-A0A975GCY1-F1
#
_entry.id   AF-A0A975GCY1-F1
#
_cell.length_a   1.000
_cell.length_b   1.000
_cell.length_c   1.000
_cell.angle_alpha   90.00
_cell.angle_beta   90.00
_cell.angle_gamma   90.00
#
_symmetry.space_group_name_H-M   'P 1'
#
loop_
_entity.id
_entity.type
_entity.pdbx_description
1 polymer ?
#
loop_
_entity_poly.entity_id
_entity_poly.type
_entity_poly.pdbx_seq_one_letter_code
_entity_poly.pdbx_strand_id
1 'polypeptide(L)'
;MEFVKAKPNEYLVVAKAGNIQSLGVAGSKFIWPGQSSIMIPSTQIEAEFAMTQESKDGIALRFKGIVVYHIDKPEVAAQRFDFSNDGRAEINHLLANVSLGELRDKVSHMNMQDCINERKTTLKDAIVQELETITDTCGIAINVVQVAQVFIVEEDVRQQLEAEVRNKLRANSELSNIKTLEAIEQEDAASKLRLKRDEFEHQKERMKIDGERQELALKNKRKEMEDTLPFKLFESEQKMTLMQKKLEVYEFKEKLNLVKAKANLVEEIERNKVRKDILPLEQIPEIAGAVSKMFNGANLSFYNDQSQLMSTISPIIDRVSEALNKNK
;
A
#
# COMPACT_ATOMS: atom_id res chain seq x y z
N MET A 1 -19.76 70.19 67.86
CA MET A 1 -18.33 69.80 67.86
C MET A 1 -18.32 68.29 67.92
N GLU A 2 -17.93 67.65 66.83
CA GLU A 2 -18.07 66.21 66.66
C GLU A 2 -16.70 65.59 66.43
N PHE A 3 -16.40 64.51 67.15
CA PHE A 3 -15.17 63.75 66.93
C PHE A 3 -15.46 62.63 65.94
N VAL A 4 -14.88 62.73 64.74
CA VAL A 4 -15.08 61.76 63.67
C VAL A 4 -13.79 60.95 63.51
N LYS A 5 -13.96 59.63 63.43
CA LYS A 5 -12.87 58.67 63.23
C LYS A 5 -13.22 57.75 62.06
N ALA A 6 -12.37 57.74 61.05
CA ALA A 6 -12.51 56.82 59.92
C ALA A 6 -12.05 55.40 60.29
N LYS A 7 -12.62 54.41 59.61
CA LYS A 7 -12.18 53.02 59.73
C LYS A 7 -10.83 52.80 59.03
N PRO A 8 -10.14 51.68 59.30
CA PRO A 8 -8.92 51.30 58.58
C PRO A 8 -9.05 51.14 57.07
N ASN A 9 -10.29 51.05 56.57
CA ASN A 9 -10.63 50.87 55.16
C ASN A 9 -11.28 52.12 54.56
N GLU A 10 -11.17 53.26 55.24
CA GLU A 10 -11.79 54.52 54.85
C GLU A 10 -10.79 55.67 54.99
N TYR A 11 -10.79 56.56 54.00
CA TYR A 11 -10.16 57.87 54.05
C TYR A 11 -11.09 58.86 54.74
N LEU A 12 -10.52 59.68 55.62
CA LEU A 12 -11.22 60.84 56.19
C LEU A 12 -10.86 62.09 55.39
N VAL A 13 -11.84 62.66 54.70
CA VAL A 13 -11.69 63.92 53.97
C VAL A 13 -12.47 65.00 54.70
N VAL A 14 -11.84 66.15 54.93
CA VAL A 14 -12.47 67.31 55.58
C VAL A 14 -12.48 68.48 54.63
N ALA A 15 -13.64 69.09 54.45
CA ALA A 15 -13.81 70.29 53.63
C ALA A 15 -14.12 71.50 54.52
N LYS A 16 -13.50 72.64 54.19
CA LYS A 16 -13.72 73.94 54.83
C LYS A 16 -13.57 75.06 53.82
N ALA A 17 -14.63 75.85 53.63
CA ALA A 17 -14.61 77.03 52.77
C ALA A 17 -14.03 76.76 51.36
N GLY A 18 -14.43 75.65 50.74
CA GLY A 18 -13.96 75.24 49.41
C GLY A 18 -12.61 74.51 49.38
N ASN A 19 -11.84 74.52 50.47
CA ASN A 19 -10.61 73.74 50.59
C ASN A 19 -10.91 72.33 51.09
N ILE A 20 -10.47 71.33 50.34
CA ILE A 20 -10.62 69.90 50.67
C ILE A 20 -9.25 69.37 51.06
N GLN A 21 -9.18 68.70 52.21
CA GLN A 21 -7.95 68.12 52.72
C GLN A 21 -8.19 66.67 53.12
N SER A 22 -7.37 65.76 52.60
CA SER A 22 -7.33 64.36 53.02
C SER A 22 -6.46 64.20 54.27
N LEU A 23 -6.97 63.47 55.26
CA LEU A 23 -6.25 63.09 56.47
C LEU A 23 -5.65 61.69 56.39
N GLY A 24 -5.79 61.01 55.25
CA GLY A 24 -5.34 59.65 55.04
C GLY A 24 -6.29 58.57 55.60
N VAL A 25 -5.81 57.33 55.56
CA VAL A 25 -6.53 56.15 56.02
C VAL A 25 -6.56 56.09 57.54
N ALA A 26 -7.68 55.66 58.13
CA ALA A 26 -7.86 55.58 59.59
C ALA A 26 -7.65 56.93 60.32
N GLY A 27 -7.78 58.05 59.60
CA GLY A 27 -7.66 59.39 60.15
C GLY A 27 -8.73 59.67 61.20
N SER A 28 -8.37 60.50 62.18
CA SER A 28 -9.34 61.04 63.14
C SER A 28 -9.13 62.52 63.30
N LYS A 29 -10.23 63.27 63.35
CA LYS A 29 -10.18 64.72 63.54
C LYS A 29 -11.45 65.21 64.20
N PHE A 30 -11.28 66.24 65.00
CA PHE A 30 -12.38 66.96 65.58
C PHE A 30 -12.91 68.00 64.59
N ILE A 31 -14.19 67.89 64.26
CA ILE A 31 -14.87 68.71 63.26
C ILE A 31 -15.46 69.95 63.94
N TRP A 32 -14.96 71.10 63.52
CA TRP A 32 -15.41 72.41 64.00
C TRP A 32 -16.63 72.91 63.20
N PRO A 33 -17.49 73.76 63.79
CA PRO A 33 -18.60 74.38 63.06
C PRO A 33 -18.14 75.04 61.75
N GLY A 34 -18.83 74.75 60.65
CA GLY A 34 -18.46 75.21 59.30
C GLY A 34 -17.49 74.30 58.54
N GLN A 35 -17.15 73.13 59.10
CA GLN A 35 -16.44 72.06 58.40
C GLN A 35 -17.41 70.90 58.11
N SER A 36 -17.23 70.26 56.95
CA SER A 36 -17.88 68.99 56.63
C SER A 36 -16.85 67.88 56.57
N SER A 37 -17.26 66.68 56.96
CA SER A 37 -16.45 65.46 56.89
C SER A 37 -17.10 64.46 55.95
N ILE A 38 -16.30 63.85 55.09
CA ILE A 38 -16.71 62.84 54.13
C ILE A 38 -15.82 61.61 54.33
N MET A 39 -16.44 60.43 54.35
CA MET A 39 -15.75 59.16 54.45
C MET A 39 -15.73 58.47 53.09
N ILE A 40 -14.54 58.15 52.59
CA ILE A 40 -14.35 57.57 51.27
C ILE A 40 -13.72 56.19 51.43
N PRO A 41 -14.26 55.13 50.80
CA PRO A 41 -13.65 53.80 50.90
C PRO A 41 -12.24 53.78 50.29
N SER A 42 -11.31 53.13 50.96
CA SER A 42 -9.98 52.79 50.41
C SER A 42 -9.92 51.39 49.82
N THR A 43 -10.99 50.59 49.98
CA THR A 43 -11.08 49.23 49.46
C THR A 43 -11.28 49.21 47.96
N GLN A 44 -10.93 48.07 47.35
CA GLN A 44 -11.27 47.79 45.97
C GLN A 44 -12.79 47.65 45.82
N ILE A 45 -13.30 48.19 44.72
CA ILE A 45 -14.72 48.19 44.35
C ILE A 45 -14.83 47.64 42.94
N GLU A 46 -15.88 46.85 42.72
CA GLU A 46 -16.18 46.24 41.43
C GLU A 46 -17.35 46.99 40.77
N ALA A 47 -17.15 47.44 39.54
CA ALA A 47 -18.19 47.97 38.67
C ALA A 47 -18.49 46.96 37.57
N GLU A 48 -19.69 46.41 37.60
CA GLU A 48 -20.16 45.48 36.57
C GLU A 48 -20.85 46.24 35.42
N PHE A 49 -20.62 45.80 34.20
CA PHE A 49 -21.32 46.31 33.02
C PHE A 49 -21.74 45.18 32.10
N ALA A 50 -22.91 45.34 31.49
CA ALA A 50 -23.44 44.40 30.52
C ALA A 50 -24.15 45.12 29.38
N MET A 51 -23.97 44.63 28.15
CA MET A 51 -24.70 45.11 26.99
C MET A 51 -24.96 44.00 25.98
N THR A 52 -25.89 44.26 25.07
CA THR A 52 -26.06 43.49 23.84
C THR A 52 -25.78 44.42 22.67
N GLN A 53 -24.90 44.01 21.78
CA GLN A 53 -24.46 44.78 20.62
C GLN A 53 -24.35 43.86 19.40
N GLU A 54 -24.83 44.33 18.26
CA GLU A 54 -24.67 43.64 16.99
C GLU A 54 -23.24 43.83 16.47
N SER A 55 -22.60 42.74 16.06
CA SER A 55 -21.31 42.76 15.37
C SER A 55 -21.47 43.25 13.93
N LYS A 56 -20.35 43.46 13.24
CA LYS A 56 -20.34 43.77 11.80
C LYS A 56 -21.07 42.74 10.94
N ASP A 57 -21.13 41.49 11.39
CA ASP A 57 -21.82 40.38 10.72
C ASP A 57 -23.34 40.37 10.99
N GLY A 58 -23.85 41.34 11.74
CA GLY A 58 -25.27 41.42 12.14
C GLY A 58 -25.66 40.43 13.23
N ILE A 59 -24.69 39.81 13.91
CA ILE A 59 -24.96 38.85 14.99
C ILE A 59 -25.03 39.59 16.32
N ALA A 60 -26.13 39.41 17.04
CA ALA A 60 -26.31 39.98 18.38
C ALA A 60 -25.43 39.25 19.41
N LEU A 61 -24.45 39.97 19.95
CA LEU A 61 -23.49 39.50 20.93
C LEU A 61 -23.77 40.17 22.28
N ARG A 62 -23.91 39.38 23.34
CA ARG A 62 -24.02 39.89 24.71
C ARG A 62 -22.66 39.92 25.38
N PHE A 63 -22.24 41.09 25.82
CA PHE A 63 -21.01 41.34 26.55
C PHE A 63 -21.31 41.54 28.03
N LYS A 64 -20.52 40.89 28.87
CA LYS A 64 -20.46 41.15 30.31
C LYS A 64 -19.01 41.39 30.71
N GLY A 65 -18.77 42.42 31.50
CA GLY A 65 -17.45 42.75 32.01
C GLY A 65 -17.51 43.35 33.41
N ILE A 66 -16.35 43.38 34.04
CA ILE A 66 -16.13 43.98 35.36
C ILE A 66 -14.91 44.88 35.30
N VAL A 67 -15.00 46.02 35.98
CA VAL A 67 -13.88 46.94 36.25
C VAL A 67 -13.65 46.96 37.74
N VAL A 68 -12.47 46.52 38.18
CA VAL A 68 -12.04 46.60 39.57
C VAL A 68 -11.18 47.86 39.73
N TYR A 69 -11.63 48.78 40.58
CA TYR A 69 -10.97 50.04 40.83
C TYR A 69 -10.83 50.33 42.33
N HIS A 70 -9.98 51.28 42.67
CA HIS A 70 -9.88 51.85 44.00
C HIS A 70 -9.62 53.35 43.93
N ILE A 71 -9.84 54.06 45.03
CA ILE A 71 -9.63 55.51 45.09
C ILE A 71 -8.21 55.77 45.61
N ASP A 72 -7.37 56.33 44.75
CA ASP A 72 -5.97 56.69 45.07
C ASP A 72 -5.88 58.13 45.61
N LYS A 73 -6.60 59.06 44.97
CA LYS A 73 -6.61 60.50 45.34
C LYS A 73 -7.99 60.90 45.87
N PRO A 74 -8.27 60.72 47.17
CA PRO A 74 -9.59 60.99 47.74
C PRO A 74 -9.99 62.47 47.66
N GLU A 75 -9.04 63.40 47.59
CA GLU A 75 -9.31 64.84 47.47
C GLU A 75 -9.94 65.18 46.12
N VAL A 76 -9.43 64.60 45.03
CA VAL A 76 -9.93 64.81 43.67
C VAL A 76 -11.27 64.09 43.50
N ALA A 77 -11.40 62.88 44.03
CA ALA A 77 -12.65 62.14 44.01
C ALA A 77 -13.77 62.89 44.73
N ALA A 78 -13.51 63.46 45.91
CA ALA A 78 -14.48 64.22 46.70
C ALA A 78 -14.96 65.52 46.02
N GLN A 79 -14.17 66.07 45.09
CA GLN A 79 -14.57 67.25 44.30
C GLN A 79 -15.55 66.90 43.18
N ARG A 80 -15.51 65.66 42.69
CA ARG A 80 -16.27 65.23 41.51
C ARG A 80 -17.50 64.40 41.84
N PHE A 81 -17.46 63.64 42.94
CA PHE A 81 -18.52 62.71 43.32
C PHE A 81 -19.02 63.01 44.74
N ASP A 82 -20.33 62.87 44.95
CA ASP A 82 -20.93 63.07 46.26
C ASP A 82 -20.97 61.77 47.07
N PHE A 83 -19.94 61.54 47.87
CA PHE A 83 -19.85 60.39 48.78
C PHE A 83 -20.79 60.48 49.99
N SER A 84 -21.54 61.58 50.18
CA SER A 84 -22.51 61.70 51.28
C SER A 84 -23.82 60.98 50.99
N ASN A 85 -24.16 60.83 49.71
CA ASN A 85 -25.32 60.09 49.24
C ASN A 85 -24.92 58.72 48.68
N ASP A 86 -24.38 58.67 47.46
CA ASP A 86 -23.90 57.44 46.82
C ASP A 86 -22.90 57.69 45.67
N GLY A 87 -21.81 58.40 45.96
CA GLY A 87 -20.75 58.67 44.98
C GLY A 87 -20.12 57.40 44.39
N ARG A 88 -20.30 56.22 45.03
CA ARG A 88 -19.84 54.94 44.50
C ARG A 88 -20.69 54.51 43.30
N ALA A 89 -22.01 54.63 43.39
CA ALA A 89 -22.89 54.35 42.27
C ALA A 89 -22.63 55.29 41.09
N GLU A 90 -22.37 56.57 41.35
CA GLU A 90 -22.01 57.54 40.30
C GLU A 90 -20.73 57.13 39.56
N ILE A 91 -19.69 56.73 40.30
CA ILE A 91 -18.45 56.21 39.71
C ILE A 91 -18.72 54.92 38.91
N ASN A 92 -19.49 53.99 39.47
CA ASN A 92 -19.83 52.75 38.78
C ASN A 92 -20.58 53.02 37.46
N HIS A 93 -21.53 53.95 37.47
CA HIS A 93 -22.26 54.37 36.28
C HIS A 93 -21.34 55.05 35.25
N LEU A 94 -20.43 55.92 35.68
CA LEU A 94 -19.46 56.56 34.80
C LEU A 94 -18.56 55.52 34.12
N LEU A 95 -17.92 54.65 34.91
CA LEU A 95 -17.02 53.61 34.41
C LEU A 95 -17.75 52.63 33.49
N ALA A 96 -18.98 52.23 33.84
CA ALA A 96 -19.81 51.40 32.99
C ALA A 96 -20.12 52.11 31.67
N ASN A 97 -20.60 53.36 31.69
CA ASN A 97 -20.97 54.08 30.47
C ASN A 97 -19.78 54.28 29.52
N VAL A 98 -18.60 54.61 30.04
CA VAL A 98 -17.37 54.73 29.22
C VAL A 98 -16.99 53.38 28.62
N SER A 99 -16.92 52.33 29.45
CA SER A 99 -16.58 50.98 28.99
C SER A 99 -17.56 50.48 27.93
N LEU A 100 -18.85 50.82 28.09
CA LEU A 100 -19.90 50.47 27.15
C LEU A 100 -19.81 51.30 25.85
N GLY A 101 -19.41 52.56 25.93
CA GLY A 101 -19.19 53.40 24.75
C GLY A 101 -18.08 52.86 23.86
N GLU A 102 -16.92 52.59 24.46
CA GLU A 102 -15.74 52.09 23.73
C GLU A 102 -15.96 50.68 23.17
N LEU A 103 -16.55 49.79 23.97
CA LEU A 103 -16.84 48.43 23.53
C LEU A 103 -17.86 48.42 22.37
N ARG A 104 -18.83 49.33 22.37
CA ARG A 104 -19.78 49.47 21.26
C ARG A 104 -19.06 49.88 19.96
N ASP A 105 -18.20 50.89 20.04
CA ASP A 105 -17.47 51.38 18.87
C ASP A 105 -16.57 50.27 18.28
N LYS A 106 -15.78 49.58 19.12
CA LYS A 106 -14.92 48.48 18.66
C LYS A 106 -15.70 47.31 18.08
N VAL A 107 -16.74 46.84 18.76
CA VAL A 107 -17.52 45.67 18.31
C VAL A 107 -18.24 45.96 16.99
N SER A 108 -18.66 47.19 16.74
CA SER A 108 -19.33 47.56 15.47
C SER A 108 -18.44 47.37 14.24
N HIS A 109 -17.12 47.42 14.42
CA HIS A 109 -16.14 47.26 13.35
C HIS A 109 -15.56 45.84 13.24
N MET A 110 -15.81 44.98 14.23
CA MET A 110 -15.24 43.63 14.33
C MET A 110 -16.23 42.55 13.88
N ASN A 111 -15.70 41.50 13.27
CA ASN A 111 -16.47 40.31 12.97
C ASN A 111 -16.69 39.50 14.26
N MET A 112 -17.70 38.64 14.28
CA MET A 112 -18.04 37.81 15.44
C MET A 112 -16.87 36.93 15.90
N GLN A 113 -16.14 36.35 14.96
CA GLN A 113 -15.02 35.46 15.26
C GLN A 113 -13.85 36.23 15.90
N ASP A 114 -13.62 37.47 15.46
CA ASP A 114 -12.60 38.36 16.03
C ASP A 114 -13.01 38.81 17.44
N CYS A 115 -14.29 39.10 17.66
CA CYS A 115 -14.83 39.40 19.00
C CYS A 115 -14.66 38.23 19.99
N ILE A 116 -14.72 36.98 19.51
CA ILE A 116 -14.50 35.79 20.36
C ILE A 116 -13.01 35.57 20.62
N ASN A 117 -12.16 35.69 19.59
CA ASN A 117 -10.74 35.38 19.65
C ASN A 117 -9.91 36.48 20.33
N GLU A 118 -10.20 37.76 20.05
CA GLU A 118 -9.46 38.92 20.58
C GLU A 118 -9.99 39.40 21.94
N ARG A 119 -10.91 38.65 22.56
CA ARG A 119 -11.55 38.94 23.84
C ARG A 119 -10.57 39.33 24.96
N LYS A 120 -9.36 38.75 24.96
CA LYS A 120 -8.39 38.91 26.06
C LYS A 120 -7.32 39.98 25.80
N THR A 121 -7.21 40.52 24.59
CA THR A 121 -6.13 41.42 24.19
C THR A 121 -6.69 42.75 23.70
N THR A 122 -7.08 42.85 22.44
CA THR A 122 -7.39 44.12 21.77
C THR A 122 -8.55 44.88 22.42
N LEU A 123 -9.62 44.17 22.80
CA LEU A 123 -10.80 44.78 23.43
C LEU A 123 -10.51 45.26 24.86
N LYS A 124 -9.69 44.50 25.59
CA LYS A 124 -9.32 44.88 26.96
C LYS A 124 -8.41 46.10 26.94
N ASP A 125 -7.41 46.10 26.08
CA ASP A 125 -6.40 47.16 26.02
C ASP A 125 -7.01 48.49 25.58
N ALA A 126 -7.95 48.48 24.63
CA ALA A 126 -8.69 49.67 24.22
C ALA A 126 -9.49 50.29 25.37
N ILE A 127 -10.22 49.46 26.12
CA ILE A 127 -11.00 49.92 27.27
C ILE A 127 -10.09 50.46 28.38
N VAL A 128 -8.97 49.79 28.65
CA VAL A 128 -8.01 50.25 29.66
C VAL A 128 -7.46 51.62 29.31
N GLN A 129 -7.04 51.83 28.05
CA GLN A 129 -6.47 53.11 27.61
C GLN A 129 -7.45 54.29 27.75
N GLU A 130 -8.70 54.09 27.35
CA GLU A 130 -9.73 55.14 27.46
C GLU A 130 -10.09 55.39 28.93
N LEU A 131 -10.22 54.32 29.72
CA LEU A 131 -10.54 54.45 31.13
C LEU A 131 -9.41 55.13 31.91
N GLU A 132 -8.13 54.83 31.65
CA GLU A 132 -6.98 55.47 32.29
C GLU A 132 -7.01 57.00 32.13
N THR A 133 -7.35 57.47 30.93
CA THR A 133 -7.47 58.91 30.61
C THR A 133 -8.52 59.59 31.50
N ILE A 134 -9.65 58.94 31.73
CA ILE A 134 -10.75 59.49 32.53
C ILE A 134 -10.46 59.33 34.03
N THR A 135 -9.92 58.18 34.46
CA THR A 135 -9.68 57.90 35.88
C THR A 135 -8.61 58.76 36.50
N ASP A 136 -7.58 59.13 35.73
CA ASP A 136 -6.55 60.08 36.17
C ASP A 136 -7.15 61.42 36.58
N THR A 137 -8.14 61.88 35.81
CA THR A 137 -8.82 63.14 36.11
C THR A 137 -9.76 63.02 37.32
N CYS A 138 -10.26 61.82 37.60
CA CYS A 138 -11.20 61.52 38.68
C CYS A 138 -10.54 61.11 40.01
N GLY A 139 -9.22 60.89 40.04
CA GLY A 139 -8.51 60.43 41.23
C GLY A 139 -8.74 58.95 41.55
N ILE A 140 -9.14 58.16 40.55
CA ILE A 140 -9.42 56.73 40.64
C ILE A 140 -8.26 55.98 39.99
N ALA A 141 -7.90 54.83 40.54
CA ALA A 141 -6.92 53.92 39.94
C ALA A 141 -7.60 52.59 39.59
N ILE A 142 -7.36 52.14 38.36
CA ILE A 142 -7.90 50.88 37.85
C ILE A 142 -6.89 49.78 38.11
N ASN A 143 -7.35 48.69 38.73
CA ASN A 143 -6.49 47.55 39.01
C ASN A 143 -6.63 46.50 37.93
N VAL A 144 -7.87 46.18 37.57
CA VAL A 144 -8.19 45.09 36.65
C VAL A 144 -9.41 45.43 35.82
N VAL A 145 -9.29 45.30 34.50
CA VAL A 145 -10.42 45.27 33.57
C VAL A 145 -10.55 43.86 33.01
N GLN A 146 -11.74 43.28 33.13
CA GLN A 146 -12.05 41.97 32.57
C GLN A 146 -13.33 42.03 31.73
N VAL A 147 -13.23 41.57 30.49
CA VAL A 147 -14.38 41.32 29.61
C VAL A 147 -14.63 39.82 29.60
N ALA A 148 -15.61 39.37 30.40
CA ALA A 148 -15.75 37.99 30.82
C ALA A 148 -16.31 37.08 29.70
N GLN A 149 -17.44 37.43 29.10
CA GLN A 149 -18.19 36.47 28.27
C GLN A 149 -18.95 37.14 27.12
N VAL A 150 -18.73 36.62 25.91
CA VAL A 150 -19.55 36.88 24.72
C VAL A 150 -20.51 35.70 24.58
N PHE A 151 -21.80 35.95 24.78
CA PHE A 151 -22.85 34.98 24.45
C PHE A 151 -23.49 35.36 23.12
N ILE A 152 -23.62 34.38 22.22
CA ILE A 152 -24.53 34.52 21.08
C ILE A 152 -25.93 34.44 21.66
N VAL A 153 -26.72 35.50 21.46
CA VAL A 153 -28.08 35.56 22.03
C VAL A 153 -29.03 34.64 21.27
N GLU A 154 -28.77 34.40 19.99
CA GLU A 154 -29.59 33.54 19.12
C GLU A 154 -29.12 32.08 19.14
N GLU A 155 -30.01 31.21 19.61
CA GLU A 155 -29.79 29.75 19.67
C GLU A 155 -29.63 29.13 18.26
N ASP A 156 -30.37 29.64 17.28
CA ASP A 156 -30.33 29.14 15.90
C ASP A 156 -28.97 29.41 15.23
N VAL A 157 -28.42 30.62 15.41
CA VAL A 157 -27.08 30.99 14.92
C VAL A 157 -26.02 30.15 15.60
N ARG A 158 -26.15 29.90 16.91
CA ARG A 158 -25.24 28.99 17.64
C ARG A 158 -25.28 27.58 17.06
N GLN A 159 -26.46 27.02 16.85
CA GLN A 159 -26.62 25.68 16.29
C GLN A 159 -26.09 25.56 14.85
N GLN A 160 -26.29 26.60 14.04
CA GLN A 160 -25.76 26.67 12.68
C GLN A 160 -24.23 26.74 12.67
N LEU A 161 -23.61 27.55 13.54
CA LEU A 161 -22.15 27.62 13.66
C LEU A 161 -21.56 26.30 14.17
N GLU A 162 -22.20 25.67 15.16
CA GLU A 162 -21.80 24.33 15.61
C GLU A 162 -21.95 23.28 14.49
N ALA A 163 -23.01 23.39 13.67
CA ALA A 163 -23.18 22.53 12.51
C ALA A 163 -22.08 22.76 11.46
N GLU A 164 -21.72 24.01 11.18
CA GLU A 164 -20.66 24.34 10.22
C GLU A 164 -19.29 23.86 10.69
N VAL A 165 -18.94 24.08 11.96
CA VAL A 165 -17.70 23.57 12.55
C VAL A 165 -17.67 22.04 12.54
N ARG A 166 -18.78 21.38 12.88
CA ARG A 166 -18.90 19.92 12.77
C ARG A 166 -18.74 19.44 11.33
N ASN A 167 -19.30 20.15 10.36
CA ASN A 167 -19.20 19.81 8.94
C ASN A 167 -17.77 20.00 8.41
N LYS A 168 -17.10 21.11 8.78
CA LYS A 168 -15.69 21.34 8.45
C LYS A 168 -14.80 20.24 9.06
N LEU A 169 -15.06 19.85 10.31
CA LEU A 169 -14.30 18.77 10.96
C LEU A 169 -14.54 17.41 10.30
N ARG A 170 -15.80 17.10 9.91
CA ARG A 170 -16.14 15.90 9.14
C ARG A 170 -15.44 15.90 7.79
N ALA A 171 -15.52 16.99 7.03
CA ALA A 171 -14.88 17.12 5.72
C ALA A 171 -13.35 16.94 5.82
N ASN A 172 -12.71 17.53 6.83
CA ASN A 172 -11.28 17.34 7.08
C ASN A 172 -10.94 15.89 7.45
N SER A 173 -11.78 15.24 8.26
CA SER A 173 -11.60 13.84 8.63
C SER A 173 -11.79 12.91 7.43
N GLU A 174 -12.80 13.16 6.59
CA GLU A 174 -13.03 12.43 5.33
C GLU A 174 -11.85 12.60 4.37
N LEU A 175 -11.34 13.82 4.21
CA LEU A 175 -10.16 14.09 3.38
C LEU A 175 -8.91 13.37 3.91
N SER A 176 -8.74 13.31 5.23
CA SER A 176 -7.67 12.51 5.84
C SER A 176 -7.85 11.02 5.56
N ASN A 177 -9.08 10.50 5.68
CA ASN A 177 -9.39 9.10 5.41
C ASN A 177 -9.13 8.73 3.94
N ILE A 178 -9.52 9.58 3.00
CA ILE A 178 -9.25 9.40 1.57
C ILE A 178 -7.75 9.31 1.33
N LYS A 179 -6.96 10.25 1.87
CA LYS A 179 -5.49 10.21 1.75
C LYS A 179 -4.88 8.93 2.33
N THR A 180 -5.40 8.44 3.45
CA THR A 180 -4.92 7.18 4.02
C THR A 180 -5.26 5.98 3.14
N LEU A 181 -6.46 5.94 2.56
CA LEU A 181 -6.86 4.88 1.63
C LEU A 181 -6.00 4.90 0.36
N GLU A 182 -5.77 6.08 -0.22
CA GLU A 182 -4.88 6.24 -1.38
C GLU A 182 -3.46 5.77 -1.09
N ALA A 183 -2.92 6.08 0.09
CA ALA A 183 -1.60 5.60 0.51
C ALA A 183 -1.54 4.08 0.65
N ILE A 184 -2.60 3.46 1.22
CA ILE A 184 -2.71 2.00 1.32
C ILE A 184 -2.79 1.36 -0.07
N GLU A 185 -3.61 1.90 -0.97
CA GLU A 185 -3.74 1.39 -2.34
C GLU A 185 -2.42 1.48 -3.12
N GLN A 186 -1.67 2.56 -2.95
CA GLN A 186 -0.33 2.72 -3.55
C GLN A 186 0.65 1.68 -3.01
N GLU A 187 0.68 1.46 -1.70
CA GLU A 187 1.54 0.45 -1.09
C GLU A 187 1.14 -0.97 -1.52
N ASP A 188 -0.16 -1.26 -1.62
CA ASP A 188 -0.67 -2.54 -2.12
C ASP A 188 -0.31 -2.76 -3.59
N ALA A 189 -0.40 -1.73 -4.43
CA ALA A 189 0.03 -1.79 -5.83
C ALA A 189 1.54 -2.02 -5.94
N ALA A 190 2.35 -1.33 -5.15
CA ALA A 190 3.80 -1.51 -5.08
C ALA A 190 4.16 -2.92 -4.58
N SER A 191 3.47 -3.41 -3.56
CA SER A 191 3.62 -4.77 -3.02
C SER A 191 3.27 -5.83 -4.06
N LYS A 192 2.15 -5.67 -4.80
CA LYS A 192 1.78 -6.57 -5.92
C LYS A 192 2.83 -6.58 -7.02
N LEU A 193 3.41 -5.42 -7.37
CA LEU A 193 4.49 -5.36 -8.35
C LEU A 193 5.76 -6.04 -7.85
N ARG A 194 6.08 -5.91 -6.55
CA ARG A 194 7.21 -6.61 -5.92
C ARG A 194 7.02 -8.12 -5.96
N LEU A 195 5.84 -8.62 -5.54
CA LEU A 195 5.51 -10.05 -5.59
C LEU A 195 5.61 -10.61 -7.01
N LYS A 196 5.07 -9.91 -8.02
CA LYS A 196 5.20 -10.33 -9.41
C LYS A 196 6.66 -10.40 -9.87
N ARG A 197 7.49 -9.43 -9.46
CA ARG A 197 8.92 -9.43 -9.79
C ARG A 197 9.61 -10.64 -9.16
N ASP A 198 9.37 -10.89 -7.89
CA ASP A 198 9.94 -12.03 -7.15
C ASP A 198 9.50 -13.37 -7.78
N GLU A 199 8.22 -13.48 -8.18
CA GLU A 199 7.70 -14.64 -8.93
C GLU A 199 8.42 -14.84 -10.27
N PHE A 200 8.63 -13.76 -11.04
CA PHE A 200 9.36 -13.84 -12.31
C PHE A 200 10.83 -14.22 -12.10
N GLU A 201 11.49 -13.71 -11.06
CA GLU A 201 12.86 -14.08 -10.73
C GLU A 201 12.95 -15.56 -10.33
N HIS A 202 12.05 -16.04 -9.47
CA HIS A 202 11.97 -17.45 -9.12
C HIS A 202 11.68 -18.35 -10.32
N GLN A 203 10.78 -17.95 -11.23
CA GLN A 203 10.56 -18.70 -12.47
C GLN A 203 11.83 -18.76 -13.33
N LYS A 204 12.57 -17.65 -13.44
CA LYS A 204 13.83 -17.59 -14.19
C LYS A 204 14.91 -18.49 -13.58
N GLU A 205 15.02 -18.52 -12.25
CA GLU A 205 15.93 -19.42 -11.55
C GLU A 205 15.56 -20.88 -11.77
N ARG A 206 14.27 -21.23 -11.67
CA ARG A 206 13.79 -22.59 -11.95
C ARG A 206 14.10 -23.01 -13.38
N MET A 207 13.86 -22.14 -14.36
CA MET A 207 14.21 -22.42 -15.76
C MET A 207 15.72 -22.63 -15.96
N LYS A 208 16.58 -21.85 -15.29
CA LYS A 208 18.03 -22.06 -15.34
C LYS A 208 18.43 -23.42 -14.75
N ILE A 209 17.92 -23.75 -13.56
CA ILE A 209 18.19 -25.02 -12.88
C ILE A 209 17.72 -26.19 -13.75
N ASP A 210 16.53 -26.10 -14.35
CA ASP A 210 15.99 -27.14 -15.23
C ASP A 210 16.83 -27.26 -16.51
N GLY A 211 17.30 -26.15 -17.08
CA GLY A 211 18.26 -26.15 -18.20
C GLY A 211 19.58 -26.83 -17.85
N GLU A 212 20.18 -26.50 -16.71
CA GLU A 212 21.41 -27.13 -16.21
C GLU A 212 21.23 -28.63 -15.96
N ARG A 213 20.08 -29.04 -15.41
CA ARG A 213 19.72 -30.46 -15.24
C ARG A 213 19.62 -31.19 -16.56
N GLN A 214 19.02 -30.58 -17.58
CA GLN A 214 18.93 -31.17 -18.91
C GLN A 214 20.31 -31.31 -19.57
N GLU A 215 21.17 -30.29 -19.46
CA GLU A 215 22.55 -30.38 -19.95
C GLU A 215 23.34 -31.48 -19.25
N LEU A 216 23.20 -31.58 -17.93
CA LEU A 216 23.85 -32.64 -17.15
C LEU A 216 23.34 -34.02 -17.58
N ALA A 217 22.03 -34.16 -17.79
CA ALA A 217 21.43 -35.41 -18.27
C ALA A 217 21.93 -35.79 -19.67
N LEU A 218 22.07 -34.82 -20.58
CA LEU A 218 22.65 -35.04 -21.91
C LEU A 218 24.12 -35.43 -21.83
N LYS A 219 24.91 -34.79 -20.97
CA LYS A 219 26.32 -35.16 -20.72
C LYS A 219 26.43 -36.57 -20.15
N ASN A 220 25.57 -36.94 -19.20
CA ASN A 220 25.54 -38.28 -18.63
C ASN A 220 25.17 -39.33 -19.69
N LYS A 221 24.15 -39.08 -20.50
CA LYS A 221 23.79 -39.97 -21.62
C LYS A 221 24.93 -40.12 -22.64
N ARG A 222 25.67 -39.05 -22.95
CA ARG A 222 26.84 -39.13 -23.83
C ARG A 222 27.93 -40.02 -23.23
N LYS A 223 28.24 -39.87 -21.95
CA LYS A 223 29.20 -40.73 -21.24
C LYS A 223 28.76 -42.19 -21.23
N GLU A 224 27.48 -42.46 -20.93
CA GLU A 224 26.93 -43.82 -20.99
C GLU A 224 27.02 -44.43 -22.40
N MET A 225 26.82 -43.63 -23.45
CA MET A 225 27.04 -44.08 -24.83
C MET A 225 28.51 -44.35 -25.13
N GLU A 226 29.43 -43.49 -24.66
CA GLU A 226 30.89 -43.67 -24.79
C GLU A 226 31.37 -44.95 -24.07
N ASP A 227 30.85 -45.24 -22.88
CA ASP A 227 31.21 -46.44 -22.12
C ASP A 227 30.62 -47.73 -22.71
N THR A 228 29.44 -47.66 -23.34
CA THR A 228 28.80 -48.83 -23.98
C THR A 228 29.29 -49.11 -25.41
N LEU A 229 29.90 -48.12 -26.07
CA LEU A 229 30.49 -48.25 -27.41
C LEU A 229 31.56 -49.37 -27.51
N PRO A 230 32.57 -49.47 -26.62
CA PRO A 230 33.57 -50.54 -26.71
C PRO A 230 32.95 -51.93 -26.49
N PHE A 231 31.93 -52.05 -25.64
CA PHE A 231 31.24 -53.31 -25.42
C PHE A 231 30.41 -53.72 -26.66
N LYS A 232 29.69 -52.79 -27.27
CA LYS A 232 28.92 -53.04 -28.51
C LYS A 232 29.83 -53.37 -29.70
N LEU A 233 30.99 -52.71 -29.80
CA LEU A 233 32.00 -53.01 -30.82
C LEU A 233 32.58 -54.42 -30.62
N PHE A 234 32.95 -54.78 -29.39
CA PHE A 234 33.45 -56.11 -29.07
C PHE A 234 32.42 -57.22 -29.31
N GLU A 235 31.14 -56.98 -28.96
CA GLU A 235 30.06 -57.92 -29.24
C GLU A 235 29.82 -58.10 -30.74
N SER A 236 29.92 -57.00 -31.51
CA SER A 236 29.85 -57.03 -32.97
C SER A 236 31.03 -57.80 -33.59
N GLU A 237 32.25 -57.60 -33.09
CA GLU A 237 33.44 -58.34 -33.53
C GLU A 237 33.31 -59.84 -33.26
N GLN A 238 32.84 -60.24 -32.06
CA GLN A 238 32.59 -61.64 -31.74
C GLN A 238 31.53 -62.27 -32.65
N LYS A 239 30.45 -61.54 -32.97
CA LYS A 239 29.43 -62.01 -33.91
C LYS A 239 30.02 -62.22 -35.31
N MET A 240 30.90 -61.33 -35.76
CA MET A 240 31.61 -61.47 -37.03
C MET A 240 32.55 -62.67 -37.05
N THR A 241 33.32 -62.91 -35.98
CA THR A 241 34.20 -64.09 -35.89
C THR A 241 33.40 -65.38 -35.87
N LEU A 242 32.26 -65.39 -35.18
CA LEU A 242 31.37 -66.55 -35.12
C LEU A 242 30.71 -66.82 -36.48
N MET A 243 30.36 -65.78 -37.24
CA MET A 243 29.90 -65.93 -38.63
C MET A 243 30.99 -66.49 -39.54
N GLN A 244 32.24 -66.03 -39.43
CA GLN A 244 33.37 -66.56 -40.20
C GLN A 244 33.59 -68.05 -39.91
N LYS A 245 33.62 -68.44 -38.63
CA LYS A 245 33.73 -69.87 -38.26
C LYS A 245 32.55 -70.70 -38.75
N LYS A 246 31.33 -70.14 -38.77
CA LYS A 246 30.17 -70.83 -39.36
C LYS A 246 30.36 -71.05 -40.86
N LEU A 247 30.83 -70.04 -41.60
CA LEU A 247 31.15 -70.17 -43.02
C LEU A 247 32.21 -71.26 -43.28
N GLU A 248 33.29 -71.29 -42.49
CA GLU A 248 34.31 -72.34 -42.58
C GLU A 248 33.73 -73.75 -42.34
N VAL A 249 32.84 -73.90 -41.35
CA VAL A 249 32.14 -75.17 -41.10
C VAL A 249 31.25 -75.57 -42.28
N TYR A 250 30.56 -74.61 -42.92
CA TYR A 250 29.78 -74.87 -44.13
C TYR A 250 30.67 -75.32 -45.30
N GLU A 251 31.80 -74.64 -45.55
CA GLU A 251 32.75 -75.04 -46.59
C GLU A 251 33.37 -76.43 -46.33
N PHE A 252 33.67 -76.74 -45.06
CA PHE A 252 34.19 -78.05 -44.68
C PHE A 252 33.15 -79.16 -44.86
N LYS A 253 31.88 -78.86 -44.55
CA LYS A 253 30.76 -79.78 -44.77
C LYS A 253 30.51 -80.03 -46.25
N GLU A 254 30.67 -79.02 -47.09
CA GLU A 254 30.57 -79.16 -48.55
C GLU A 254 31.70 -80.04 -49.11
N LYS A 255 32.94 -79.83 -48.68
CA LYS A 255 34.08 -80.70 -49.02
C LYS A 255 33.87 -82.15 -48.58
N LEU A 256 33.33 -82.37 -47.38
CA LEU A 256 33.03 -83.70 -46.86
C LEU A 256 31.91 -84.39 -47.65
N ASN A 257 30.89 -83.63 -48.06
CA ASN A 257 29.82 -84.13 -48.93
C ASN A 257 30.36 -84.52 -50.32
N LEU A 258 31.30 -83.75 -50.89
CA LEU A 258 31.96 -84.10 -52.16
C LEU A 258 32.80 -85.38 -52.04
N VAL A 259 33.51 -85.58 -50.93
CA VAL A 259 34.27 -86.81 -50.67
C VAL A 259 33.34 -88.01 -50.48
N LYS A 260 32.24 -87.85 -49.73
CA LYS A 260 31.21 -88.89 -49.58
C LYS A 260 30.54 -89.25 -50.91
N ALA A 261 30.24 -88.26 -51.75
CA ALA A 261 29.68 -88.48 -53.08
C ALA A 261 30.67 -89.26 -53.98
N LYS A 262 31.97 -88.95 -53.90
CA LYS A 262 33.02 -89.72 -54.60
C LYS A 262 33.13 -91.16 -54.07
N ALA A 263 33.04 -91.37 -52.76
CA ALA A 263 33.07 -92.71 -52.16
C ALA A 263 31.86 -93.56 -52.60
N ASN A 264 30.66 -92.98 -52.61
CA ASN A 264 29.44 -93.69 -53.06
C ASN A 264 29.49 -94.02 -54.57
N LEU A 265 30.06 -93.14 -55.41
CA LEU A 265 30.27 -93.43 -56.83
C LEU A 265 31.26 -94.58 -57.07
N VAL A 266 32.31 -94.71 -56.25
CA VAL A 266 33.24 -95.84 -56.31
C VAL A 266 32.54 -97.14 -55.91
N GLU A 267 31.68 -97.10 -54.89
CA GLU A 267 30.90 -98.26 -54.45
C GLU A 267 29.87 -98.72 -55.52
N GLU A 268 29.24 -97.79 -56.25
CA GLU A 268 28.36 -98.11 -57.38
C GLU A 268 29.10 -98.67 -58.60
N ILE A 269 30.33 -98.19 -58.87
CA ILE A 269 31.17 -98.72 -59.95
C ILE A 269 31.60 -100.16 -59.67
N GLU A 270 31.87 -100.51 -58.41
CA GLU A 270 32.20 -101.89 -58.04
C GLU A 270 31.00 -102.83 -58.07
N ARG A 271 29.81 -102.39 -57.61
CA ARG A 271 28.58 -103.19 -57.71
C ARG A 271 28.14 -103.44 -59.15
N ASN A 272 28.41 -102.52 -60.08
CA ASN A 272 28.09 -102.66 -61.50
C ASN A 272 29.09 -103.51 -62.30
N LYS A 273 30.29 -103.82 -61.76
CA LYS A 273 31.25 -104.74 -62.41
C LYS A 273 30.89 -106.22 -62.22
N VAL A 274 30.13 -106.58 -61.19
CA VAL A 274 29.77 -107.98 -60.89
C VAL A 274 28.50 -108.44 -61.66
N ARG A 275 27.78 -107.53 -62.33
CA ARG A 275 26.48 -107.81 -62.98
C ARG A 275 26.52 -107.93 -64.51
N LYS A 276 27.70 -107.98 -65.14
CA LYS A 276 27.88 -107.87 -66.60
C LYS A 276 28.46 -109.11 -67.33
N ASP A 277 28.36 -110.30 -66.74
CA ASP A 277 28.40 -111.57 -67.46
C ASP A 277 27.06 -112.27 -67.14
N ILE A 278 25.98 -112.05 -67.87
CA ILE A 278 25.60 -112.77 -69.10
C ILE A 278 24.54 -111.91 -69.81
N LEU A 279 24.83 -111.48 -71.03
CA LEU A 279 23.91 -110.93 -72.04
C LEU A 279 23.23 -112.10 -72.79
N PRO A 280 22.02 -111.98 -73.38
CA PRO A 280 21.87 -111.15 -74.60
C PRO A 280 20.50 -110.50 -74.89
N LEU A 281 20.56 -109.53 -75.83
CA LEU A 281 19.66 -109.21 -76.95
C LEU A 281 18.20 -108.74 -76.77
N GLU A 282 17.98 -107.58 -77.42
CA GLU A 282 16.83 -107.18 -78.25
C GLU A 282 15.61 -106.41 -77.69
N GLN A 283 15.55 -105.16 -78.17
CA GLN A 283 14.40 -104.37 -78.64
C GLN A 283 13.53 -103.55 -77.64
N ILE A 284 13.63 -102.24 -77.85
CA ILE A 284 12.78 -101.08 -77.48
C ILE A 284 11.39 -101.22 -78.17
N PRO A 285 10.28 -100.52 -77.81
CA PRO A 285 10.00 -99.56 -76.71
C PRO A 285 8.74 -99.88 -75.87
N GLU A 286 8.54 -99.19 -74.74
CA GLU A 286 7.36 -98.31 -74.56
C GLU A 286 7.53 -97.38 -73.35
N ILE A 287 7.59 -96.09 -73.68
CA ILE A 287 7.47 -94.96 -72.77
C ILE A 287 5.98 -94.68 -72.65
N ALA A 288 5.36 -95.02 -71.51
CA ALA A 288 4.15 -94.37 -71.00
C ALA A 288 3.72 -95.09 -69.71
N GLY A 289 3.70 -94.39 -68.57
CA GLY A 289 2.98 -94.91 -67.40
C GLY A 289 3.36 -94.41 -66.02
N ALA A 290 4.50 -93.72 -65.84
CA ALA A 290 4.95 -93.35 -64.48
C ALA A 290 5.05 -91.83 -64.20
N VAL A 291 4.42 -90.99 -65.03
CA VAL A 291 4.36 -89.51 -64.82
C VAL A 291 3.03 -89.06 -64.17
N SER A 292 2.04 -89.95 -64.01
CA SER A 292 0.68 -89.55 -63.61
C SER A 292 0.37 -89.63 -62.10
N LYS A 293 1.33 -89.86 -61.20
CA LYS A 293 1.07 -89.93 -59.74
C LYS A 293 2.03 -89.16 -58.82
N MET A 294 2.99 -88.39 -59.34
CA MET A 294 3.79 -87.44 -58.53
C MET A 294 3.35 -85.97 -58.66
N PHE A 295 2.38 -85.65 -59.53
CA PHE A 295 1.84 -84.30 -59.68
C PHE A 295 0.32 -84.26 -59.49
N ASN A 296 -0.16 -84.67 -58.32
CA ASN A 296 -1.47 -84.26 -57.82
C ASN A 296 -1.28 -83.75 -56.39
N GLY A 297 -1.16 -82.42 -56.26
CA GLY A 297 -0.99 -81.74 -54.98
C GLY A 297 -0.43 -80.32 -55.06
N ALA A 298 -0.01 -79.85 -56.24
CA ALA A 298 0.32 -78.45 -56.46
C ALA A 298 -0.88 -77.71 -57.07
N ASN A 299 -1.76 -77.19 -56.20
CA ASN A 299 -2.60 -76.05 -56.56
C ASN A 299 -1.83 -74.77 -56.19
N LEU A 300 -1.26 -74.17 -57.24
CA LEU A 300 -0.94 -72.75 -57.29
C LEU A 300 -2.26 -71.99 -57.50
N SER A 301 -2.61 -71.11 -56.58
CA SER A 301 -3.48 -69.97 -56.87
C SER A 301 -2.64 -68.71 -56.73
N PHE A 302 -2.27 -68.14 -57.88
CA PHE A 302 -1.94 -66.73 -58.02
C PHE A 302 -3.26 -65.94 -58.10
N TYR A 303 -3.47 -64.99 -57.19
CA TYR A 303 -4.26 -63.77 -57.39
C TYR A 303 -3.89 -62.78 -56.29
N ASN A 304 -3.50 -61.56 -56.67
CA ASN A 304 -3.48 -60.29 -55.92
C ASN A 304 -3.05 -60.28 -54.43
N ASP A 305 -2.17 -59.41 -53.95
CA ASP A 305 -1.74 -58.11 -54.44
C ASP A 305 -0.39 -57.74 -53.78
N GLN A 306 0.34 -56.92 -54.51
CA GLN A 306 1.52 -56.09 -54.23
C GLN A 306 1.91 -55.85 -52.75
N SER A 307 3.16 -55.57 -52.36
CA SER A 307 4.49 -55.43 -52.96
C SER A 307 5.38 -55.01 -51.77
N GLN A 308 6.61 -55.48 -51.58
CA GLN A 308 7.83 -54.68 -51.80
C GLN A 308 9.06 -55.49 -51.34
N LEU A 309 9.39 -56.58 -52.04
CA LEU A 309 10.71 -57.22 -51.91
C LEU A 309 11.31 -57.60 -53.27
N MET A 310 10.94 -56.87 -54.33
CA MET A 310 11.49 -57.03 -55.68
C MET A 310 11.94 -55.69 -56.27
N SER A 311 12.77 -54.93 -55.55
CA SER A 311 13.61 -53.86 -56.14
C SER A 311 15.08 -54.26 -56.28
N THR A 312 15.47 -55.47 -55.84
CA THR A 312 16.89 -55.86 -55.74
C THR A 312 17.36 -56.90 -56.76
N ILE A 313 16.48 -57.47 -57.61
CA ILE A 313 16.85 -58.53 -58.57
C ILE A 313 16.81 -58.06 -60.04
N SER A 314 16.28 -56.86 -60.31
CA SER A 314 16.25 -56.27 -61.66
C SER A 314 17.63 -56.19 -62.36
N PRO A 315 18.76 -55.92 -61.68
CA PRO A 315 20.06 -55.82 -62.36
C PRO A 315 20.68 -57.17 -62.77
N ILE A 316 20.20 -58.29 -62.21
CA ILE A 316 20.81 -59.62 -62.44
C ILE A 316 20.16 -60.33 -63.64
N ILE A 317 18.86 -60.12 -63.86
CA ILE A 317 18.13 -60.70 -64.99
C ILE A 317 18.56 -60.03 -66.32
N ASP A 318 18.87 -58.74 -66.31
CA ASP A 318 19.36 -58.03 -67.50
C ASP A 318 20.76 -58.50 -67.93
N ARG A 319 21.64 -58.84 -66.96
CA ARG A 319 22.98 -59.40 -67.27
C ARG A 319 22.95 -60.82 -67.82
N VAL A 320 21.95 -61.63 -67.47
CA VAL A 320 21.81 -62.99 -67.98
C VAL A 320 21.19 -62.98 -69.40
N SER A 321 20.31 -62.01 -69.68
CA SER A 321 19.74 -61.80 -71.03
C SER A 321 20.79 -61.31 -72.04
N GLU A 322 21.70 -60.40 -71.64
CA GLU A 322 22.82 -59.96 -72.49
C GLU A 322 23.83 -61.07 -72.80
N ALA A 323 24.02 -62.04 -71.89
CA ALA A 323 24.97 -63.14 -72.09
C ALA A 323 24.43 -64.23 -73.03
N LEU A 324 23.11 -64.43 -73.11
CA LEU A 324 22.48 -65.46 -73.94
C LEU A 324 22.25 -65.04 -75.40
N ASN A 325 22.26 -63.74 -75.71
CA ASN A 325 22.16 -63.23 -77.09
C ASN A 325 23.50 -63.09 -77.82
N LYS A 326 24.64 -63.36 -77.15
CA LYS A 326 26.00 -63.20 -77.70
C LYS A 326 26.69 -64.51 -78.12
N ASN A 327 25.99 -65.65 -78.06
CA ASN A 327 26.51 -66.96 -78.47
C ASN A 327 25.56 -67.71 -79.44
N LYS A 328 24.98 -66.97 -80.38
CA LYS A 328 24.42 -67.52 -81.62
C LYS A 328 25.28 -67.11 -82.81
#